data_AF-A0A1W9UGB8-F1
#
_entry.id   AF-A0A1W9UGB8-F1
#
_cell.length_a   1.000
_cell.length_b   1.000
_cell.length_c   1.000
_cell.angle_alpha   90.00
_cell.angle_beta   90.00
_cell.angle_gamma   90.00
#
_symmetry.space_group_name_H-M   'P 1'
#
loop_
_entity.id
_entity.type
_entity.pdbx_description
1 polymer ?
#
loop_
_entity_poly.entity_id
_entity_poly.type
_entity_poly.pdbx_seq_one_letter_code
_entity_poly.pdbx_strand_id
1 'polypeptide(L)'
;MPYGQAKEILNYASEFHKKAGEFYQRVADKEQSARVKLLLDYMVRHEKHLERTLNEYDKNVSSKALDAWYQYAKENQTFAALDSIKYSDNMSVNDIMKIGTTIDNCLITSYKGIVETAATPEIREIFENLLAMEEQQKHVKARAALGINDM
;
A
#
# COMPACT_ATOMS: atom_id res chain seq x y z
N MET A 1 -27.08 -7.49 9.71
CA MET A 1 -26.22 -8.54 9.14
C MET A 1 -25.04 -7.85 8.50
N PRO A 2 -23.80 -7.88 9.03
CA PRO A 2 -22.73 -7.15 8.39
C PRO A 2 -21.77 -8.11 7.70
N TYR A 3 -22.09 -8.46 6.46
CA TYR A 3 -21.12 -8.92 5.46
C TYR A 3 -20.23 -7.74 4.96
N GLY A 4 -20.07 -6.71 5.78
CA GLY A 4 -19.63 -5.37 5.35
C GLY A 4 -18.15 -5.07 5.60
N GLN A 5 -17.46 -5.91 6.35
CA GLN A 5 -16.35 -5.42 7.16
C GLN A 5 -14.97 -5.73 6.57
N ALA A 6 -14.84 -6.80 5.80
CA ALA A 6 -13.67 -7.02 4.96
C ALA A 6 -13.72 -6.23 3.67
N LYS A 7 -14.89 -6.16 3.05
CA LYS A 7 -15.11 -5.24 1.94
C LYS A 7 -14.67 -3.84 2.35
N GLU A 8 -15.00 -3.40 3.57
CA GLU A 8 -14.51 -2.14 4.13
C GLU A 8 -12.98 -2.04 4.26
N ILE A 9 -12.26 -3.10 4.64
CA ILE A 9 -10.80 -3.03 4.76
C ILE A 9 -10.10 -3.21 3.40
N LEU A 10 -10.63 -4.02 2.46
CA LEU A 10 -10.15 -4.03 1.06
C LEU A 10 -10.38 -2.66 0.43
N ASN A 11 -11.53 -2.05 0.69
CA ASN A 11 -11.82 -0.66 0.33
C ASN A 11 -10.88 0.30 1.07
N TYR A 12 -10.52 0.04 2.32
CA TYR A 12 -9.58 0.88 3.09
C TYR A 12 -8.18 0.84 2.50
N ALA A 13 -7.67 -0.37 2.20
CA ALA A 13 -6.39 -0.56 1.53
C ALA A 13 -6.42 0.06 0.11
N SER A 14 -7.51 -0.12 -0.64
CA SER A 14 -7.69 0.51 -1.95
C SER A 14 -7.73 2.04 -1.85
N GLU A 15 -8.52 2.61 -0.94
CA GLU A 15 -8.59 4.05 -0.70
C GLU A 15 -7.25 4.60 -0.20
N PHE A 16 -6.49 3.80 0.54
CA PHE A 16 -5.15 4.14 0.92
C PHE A 16 -4.22 4.24 -0.29
N HIS A 17 -4.14 3.19 -1.13
CA HIS A 17 -3.32 3.22 -2.35
C HIS A 17 -3.73 4.35 -3.29
N LYS A 18 -5.02 4.63 -3.41
CA LYS A 18 -5.53 5.79 -4.13
C LYS A 18 -4.98 7.11 -3.56
N LYS A 19 -5.10 7.34 -2.25
CA LYS A 19 -4.57 8.55 -1.57
C LYS A 19 -3.05 8.66 -1.72
N ALA A 20 -2.32 7.55 -1.63
CA ALA A 20 -0.88 7.51 -1.84
C ALA A 20 -0.51 7.88 -3.29
N GLY A 21 -1.21 7.30 -4.28
CA GLY A 21 -1.04 7.63 -5.69
C GLY A 21 -1.32 9.10 -6.00
N GLU A 22 -2.40 9.66 -5.43
CA GLU A 22 -2.72 11.09 -5.55
C GLU A 22 -1.65 11.98 -4.91
N PHE A 23 -1.11 11.59 -3.75
CA PHE A 23 -0.02 12.31 -3.10
C PHE A 23 1.24 12.32 -3.98
N TYR A 24 1.69 11.16 -4.46
CA TYR A 24 2.87 11.09 -5.33
C TYR A 24 2.67 11.88 -6.63
N GLN A 25 1.47 11.89 -7.20
CA GLN A 25 1.15 12.70 -8.38
C GLN A 25 1.31 14.19 -8.09
N ARG A 26 0.72 14.68 -6.99
CA ARG A 26 0.83 16.10 -6.60
C ARG A 26 2.27 16.54 -6.38
N VAL A 27 3.12 15.65 -5.86
CA VAL A 27 4.56 15.90 -5.71
C VAL A 27 5.24 15.93 -7.08
N ALA A 28 4.95 14.95 -7.96
CA ALA A 28 5.54 14.87 -9.30
C ALA A 28 5.27 16.13 -10.13
N ASP A 29 4.06 16.68 -10.00
CA ASP A 29 3.63 17.88 -10.72
C ASP A 29 4.45 19.13 -10.32
N LYS A 30 4.91 19.20 -9.07
CA LYS A 30 5.69 20.33 -8.51
C LYS A 30 7.21 20.13 -8.60
N GLU A 31 7.68 18.90 -8.81
CA GLU A 31 9.10 18.58 -8.89
C GLU A 31 9.74 19.19 -10.16
N GLN A 32 11.04 19.47 -10.13
CA GLN A 32 11.79 19.98 -11.28
C GLN A 32 12.85 18.99 -11.77
N SER A 33 13.34 18.12 -10.89
CA SER A 33 14.28 17.07 -11.26
C SER A 33 13.58 16.00 -12.10
N ALA A 34 13.98 15.89 -13.37
CA ALA A 34 13.46 14.87 -14.29
C ALA A 34 13.63 13.44 -13.76
N ARG A 35 14.70 13.19 -13.00
CA ARG A 35 14.96 11.89 -12.38
C ARG A 35 14.00 11.58 -11.24
N VAL A 36 13.73 12.57 -10.40
CA VAL A 36 12.78 12.42 -9.28
C VAL A 36 11.36 12.28 -9.82
N LYS A 37 11.00 13.03 -10.87
CA LYS A 37 9.72 12.83 -11.59
C LYS A 37 9.56 11.40 -12.08
N LEU A 38 10.57 10.83 -12.73
CA LEU A 38 10.51 9.45 -13.22
C LEU A 38 10.23 8.44 -12.10
N LEU A 39 10.85 8.65 -10.92
CA LEU A 39 10.59 7.82 -9.74
C LEU A 39 9.16 8.02 -9.23
N LEU A 40 8.71 9.26 -9.07
CA LEU A 40 7.36 9.56 -8.59
C LEU A 40 6.30 9.01 -9.55
N ASP A 41 6.48 9.13 -10.87
CA ASP A 41 5.61 8.55 -11.88
C ASP A 41 5.55 7.02 -11.77
N TYR A 42 6.66 6.38 -11.47
CA TYR A 42 6.69 4.94 -11.18
C TYR A 42 5.87 4.62 -9.93
N MET A 43 6.02 5.39 -8.85
CA MET A 43 5.21 5.22 -7.63
C MET A 43 3.72 5.36 -7.92
N VAL A 44 3.31 6.42 -8.62
CA VAL A 44 1.91 6.65 -9.01
C VAL A 44 1.34 5.45 -9.77
N ARG A 45 2.09 4.91 -10.74
CA ARG A 45 1.64 3.72 -11.50
C ARG A 45 1.51 2.49 -10.62
N HIS A 46 2.43 2.29 -9.68
CA HIS A 46 2.40 1.18 -8.75
C HIS A 46 1.19 1.25 -7.82
N GLU A 47 0.96 2.40 -7.18
CA GLU A 47 -0.21 2.60 -6.30
C GLU A 47 -1.53 2.39 -7.06
N LYS A 48 -1.65 2.94 -8.27
CA LYS A 48 -2.82 2.72 -9.15
C LYS A 48 -3.00 1.27 -9.58
N HIS A 49 -1.93 0.47 -9.59
CA HIS A 49 -2.02 -0.95 -9.89
C HIS A 49 -2.56 -1.71 -8.68
N LEU A 50 -2.03 -1.44 -7.48
CA LEU A 50 -2.51 -2.06 -6.24
C LEU A 50 -3.96 -1.70 -5.93
N GLU A 51 -4.34 -0.43 -6.09
CA GLU A 51 -5.74 0.03 -5.99
C GLU A 51 -6.66 -0.80 -6.91
N ARG A 52 -6.28 -0.98 -8.19
CA ARG A 52 -7.08 -1.76 -9.14
C ARG A 52 -7.18 -3.22 -8.76
N THR A 53 -6.05 -3.83 -8.41
CA THR A 53 -5.98 -5.22 -7.97
C THR A 53 -6.91 -5.46 -6.78
N LEU A 54 -6.90 -4.59 -5.77
CA LEU A 54 -7.79 -4.68 -4.61
C LEU A 54 -9.27 -4.51 -4.96
N ASN A 55 -9.60 -3.56 -5.84
CA ASN A 55 -10.97 -3.34 -6.31
C ASN A 55 -11.52 -4.50 -7.16
N GLU A 56 -10.66 -5.22 -7.87
CA GLU A 56 -11.03 -6.41 -8.63
C GLU A 56 -11.30 -7.61 -7.70
N TYR A 57 -10.58 -7.72 -6.58
CA TYR A 57 -10.79 -8.78 -5.59
C TYR A 57 -12.13 -8.66 -4.84
N ASP A 58 -12.57 -7.44 -4.50
CA ASP A 58 -13.88 -7.22 -3.85
C ASP A 58 -15.05 -7.79 -4.67
N LYS A 59 -14.89 -7.93 -5.98
CA LYS A 59 -15.93 -8.49 -6.87
C LYS A 59 -15.97 -10.02 -6.89
N ASN A 60 -14.90 -10.70 -6.44
CA ASN A 60 -14.66 -12.12 -6.69
C ASN A 60 -14.61 -13.02 -5.44
N VAL A 61 -14.63 -12.47 -4.21
CA VAL A 61 -14.43 -13.24 -2.95
C VAL A 61 -15.74 -13.51 -2.19
N SER A 62 -15.82 -14.67 -1.52
CA SER A 62 -16.99 -15.04 -0.69
C SER A 62 -17.07 -14.24 0.62
N SER A 63 -18.29 -13.97 1.07
CA SER A 63 -18.55 -13.11 2.23
C SER A 63 -18.11 -13.68 3.59
N LYS A 64 -17.95 -15.00 3.72
CA LYS A 64 -17.48 -15.64 4.98
C LYS A 64 -15.99 -15.46 5.22
N ALA A 65 -15.19 -15.58 4.17
CA ALA A 65 -13.73 -15.43 4.24
C ALA A 65 -13.36 -13.98 4.60
N LEU A 66 -14.14 -13.06 4.03
CA LEU A 66 -14.18 -11.66 4.37
C LEU A 66 -14.43 -11.44 5.88
N ASP A 67 -15.56 -11.89 6.43
CA ASP A 67 -15.91 -11.61 7.85
C ASP A 67 -14.84 -12.07 8.86
N ALA A 68 -14.21 -13.24 8.65
CA ALA A 68 -13.15 -13.74 9.53
C ALA A 68 -11.91 -12.83 9.55
N TRP A 69 -11.58 -12.23 8.41
CA TRP A 69 -10.44 -11.32 8.31
C TRP A 69 -10.68 -9.98 9.02
N TYR A 70 -11.91 -9.47 9.03
CA TYR A 70 -12.19 -8.22 9.75
C TYR A 70 -11.88 -8.28 11.24
N GLN A 71 -12.28 -9.37 11.90
CA GLN A 71 -12.00 -9.54 13.33
C GLN A 71 -10.50 -9.48 13.60
N TYR A 72 -9.71 -10.15 12.77
CA TYR A 72 -8.26 -10.13 12.86
C TYR A 72 -7.67 -8.71 12.71
N ALA A 73 -8.06 -7.97 11.66
CA ALA A 73 -7.51 -6.65 11.39
C ALA A 73 -7.82 -5.64 12.51
N LYS A 74 -9.02 -5.71 13.08
CA LYS A 74 -9.44 -4.86 14.20
C LYS A 74 -8.65 -5.17 15.49
N GLU A 75 -8.45 -6.44 15.81
CA GLU A 75 -7.73 -6.86 17.02
C GLU A 75 -6.24 -6.52 16.97
N ASN A 76 -5.65 -6.53 15.77
CA ASN A 76 -4.21 -6.33 15.57
C ASN A 76 -3.83 -4.92 15.13
N GLN A 77 -4.79 -3.98 15.08
CA GLN A 77 -4.57 -2.59 14.64
C GLN A 77 -3.81 -2.48 13.31
N THR A 78 -4.13 -3.39 12.40
CA THR A 78 -3.54 -3.44 11.06
C THR A 78 -3.74 -2.08 10.38
N PHE A 79 -2.70 -1.57 9.71
CA PHE A 79 -2.68 -0.26 9.04
C PHE A 79 -2.61 1.01 9.93
N ALA A 80 -2.53 0.91 11.26
CA ALA A 80 -2.53 2.10 12.15
C ALA A 80 -1.37 3.10 11.90
N ALA A 81 -0.24 2.64 11.36
CA ALA A 81 0.87 3.55 11.04
C ALA A 81 0.50 4.55 9.92
N LEU A 82 -0.46 4.22 9.05
CA LEU A 82 -0.91 5.10 7.97
C LEU A 82 -1.65 6.33 8.51
N ASP A 83 -2.38 6.18 9.62
CA ASP A 83 -3.12 7.26 10.27
C ASP A 83 -2.19 8.32 10.89
N SER A 84 -0.93 7.95 11.14
CA SER A 84 0.07 8.83 11.75
C SER A 84 0.84 9.68 10.74
N ILE A 85 0.69 9.41 9.43
CA ILE A 85 1.43 10.10 8.38
C ILE A 85 0.88 11.51 8.19
N LYS A 86 1.75 12.51 8.39
CA LYS A 86 1.44 13.92 8.15
C LYS A 86 1.98 14.35 6.80
N TYR A 87 1.12 14.64 5.84
CA TYR A 87 1.53 15.18 4.55
C TYR A 87 1.71 16.71 4.64
N SER A 88 2.77 17.24 4.02
CA SER A 88 3.06 18.68 3.95
C SER A 88 3.47 19.05 2.53
N ASP A 89 3.06 20.23 2.06
CA ASP A 89 3.41 20.75 0.74
C ASP A 89 4.90 21.09 0.58
N ASN A 90 5.66 21.16 1.68
CA ASN A 90 7.08 21.54 1.69
C ASN A 90 8.03 20.35 1.93
N MET A 91 7.58 19.12 1.68
CA MET A 91 8.41 17.93 1.90
C MET A 91 9.55 17.82 0.91
N SER A 92 10.74 17.45 1.39
CA SER A 92 11.86 17.10 0.53
C SER A 92 11.68 15.71 -0.07
N VAL A 93 12.40 15.40 -1.16
CA VAL A 93 12.44 14.06 -1.78
C VAL A 93 12.80 12.98 -0.75
N ASN A 94 13.70 13.27 0.18
CA ASN A 94 14.09 12.35 1.25
C ASN A 94 12.95 12.10 2.25
N ASP A 95 12.16 13.13 2.58
CA ASP A 95 10.99 12.97 3.46
C ASP A 95 9.92 12.11 2.79
N ILE A 96 9.72 12.30 1.48
CA ILE A 96 8.79 11.50 0.68
C ILE A 96 9.24 10.03 0.60
N MET A 97 10.52 9.78 0.39
CA MET A 97 11.07 8.42 0.38
C MET A 97 10.93 7.73 1.74
N LYS A 98 11.12 8.47 2.84
CA LYS A 98 10.88 7.97 4.20
C LYS A 98 9.42 7.62 4.42
N ILE A 99 8.49 8.50 4.02
CA ILE A 99 7.05 8.25 4.11
C ILE A 99 6.66 7.02 3.29
N GLY A 100 7.12 6.92 2.05
CA GLY A 100 6.91 5.74 1.21
C GLY A 100 7.43 4.46 1.86
N THR A 101 8.63 4.50 2.44
CA THR A 101 9.20 3.34 3.15
C THR A 101 8.39 2.97 4.40
N THR A 102 7.91 3.95 5.17
CA THR A 102 7.05 3.73 6.33
C THR A 102 5.74 3.06 5.92
N ILE A 103 5.16 3.51 4.80
CA ILE A 103 3.96 2.92 4.20
C ILE A 103 4.22 1.46 3.83
N ASP A 104 5.26 1.20 3.02
CA ASP A 104 5.58 -0.16 2.57
C ASP A 104 5.80 -1.11 3.75
N ASN A 105 6.48 -0.64 4.80
CA ASN A 105 6.70 -1.42 6.01
C ASN A 105 5.40 -1.69 6.77
N CYS A 106 4.49 -0.73 6.82
CA CYS A 106 3.18 -0.89 7.43
C CYS A 106 2.35 -1.92 6.66
N LEU A 107 2.30 -1.82 5.33
CA LEU A 107 1.58 -2.76 4.47
C LEU A 107 2.16 -4.16 4.55
N ILE A 108 3.48 -4.31 4.46
CA ILE A 108 4.16 -5.61 4.58
C ILE A 108 3.89 -6.27 5.94
N THR A 109 4.02 -5.52 7.04
CA THR A 109 3.73 -6.04 8.38
C THR A 109 2.27 -6.47 8.49
N SER A 110 1.37 -5.64 7.95
CA SER A 110 -0.06 -5.89 7.93
C SER A 110 -0.41 -7.15 7.13
N TYR A 111 0.12 -7.28 5.91
CA TYR A 111 -0.11 -8.43 5.03
C TYR A 111 0.50 -9.70 5.60
N LYS A 112 1.70 -9.66 6.18
CA LYS A 112 2.31 -10.83 6.86
C LYS A 112 1.45 -11.34 8.01
N GLY A 113 0.99 -10.45 8.88
CA GLY A 113 0.08 -10.85 9.97
C GLY A 113 -1.19 -11.51 9.44
N ILE A 114 -1.74 -11.00 8.34
CA ILE A 114 -2.92 -11.59 7.70
C ILE A 114 -2.61 -12.97 7.11
N VAL A 115 -1.49 -13.14 6.39
CA VAL A 115 -1.10 -14.44 5.81
C VAL A 115 -0.94 -15.52 6.88
N GLU A 116 -0.31 -15.17 8.01
CA GLU A 116 -0.07 -16.06 9.15
C GLU A 116 -1.36 -16.51 9.85
N THR A 117 -2.40 -15.69 9.81
CA THR A 117 -3.64 -15.90 10.56
C THR A 117 -4.88 -16.13 9.69
N ALA A 118 -4.72 -16.09 8.36
CA ALA A 118 -5.81 -16.23 7.41
C ALA A 118 -6.57 -17.54 7.64
N ALA A 119 -7.87 -17.41 7.91
CA ALA A 119 -8.78 -18.52 8.17
C ALA A 119 -9.08 -19.38 6.93
N THR A 120 -8.84 -18.83 5.73
CA THR A 120 -9.18 -19.47 4.46
C THR A 120 -8.03 -19.35 3.46
N PRO A 121 -7.72 -20.39 2.68
CA PRO A 121 -6.67 -20.37 1.66
C PRO A 121 -6.79 -19.21 0.66
N GLU A 122 -8.03 -18.83 0.29
CA GLU A 122 -8.30 -17.78 -0.69
C GLU A 122 -7.82 -16.41 -0.19
N ILE A 123 -8.07 -16.09 1.07
CA ILE A 123 -7.59 -14.85 1.70
C ILE A 123 -6.07 -14.89 1.82
N ARG A 124 -5.50 -16.04 2.20
CA ARG A 124 -4.05 -16.19 2.31
C ARG A 124 -3.37 -15.89 0.97
N GLU A 125 -3.84 -16.49 -0.11
CA GLU A 125 -3.27 -16.32 -1.46
C GLU A 125 -3.33 -14.86 -1.93
N ILE A 126 -4.43 -14.15 -1.66
CA ILE A 126 -4.57 -12.72 -1.99
C ILE A 126 -3.49 -11.89 -1.28
N PHE A 127 -3.35 -12.07 0.02
CA PHE A 127 -2.39 -11.29 0.80
C PHE A 127 -0.94 -11.73 0.57
N GLU A 128 -0.69 -12.99 0.21
CA GLU A 128 0.61 -13.46 -0.28
C GLU A 128 1.00 -12.77 -1.60
N ASN A 129 0.06 -12.65 -2.54
CA ASN A 129 0.28 -11.95 -3.80
C ASN A 129 0.56 -10.46 -3.57
N LEU A 130 -0.24 -9.78 -2.73
CA LEU A 130 -0.01 -8.37 -2.37
C LEU A 130 1.34 -8.18 -1.67
N LEU A 131 1.69 -9.08 -0.75
CA LEU A 131 2.96 -9.05 -0.05
C LEU A 131 4.14 -9.20 -1.02
N ALA A 132 4.06 -10.12 -1.97
CA ALA A 132 5.10 -10.31 -2.98
C ALA A 132 5.29 -9.06 -3.87
N MET A 133 4.18 -8.38 -4.22
CA MET A 133 4.23 -7.14 -4.99
C MET A 133 4.92 -5.99 -4.23
N GLU A 134 4.62 -5.84 -2.95
CA GLU A 134 5.26 -4.85 -2.05
C GLU A 134 6.76 -5.13 -1.84
N GLU A 135 7.13 -6.40 -1.63
CA GLU A 135 8.53 -6.79 -1.47
C GLU A 135 9.34 -6.54 -2.76
N GLN A 136 8.74 -6.79 -3.93
CA GLN A 136 9.35 -6.44 -5.21
C GLN A 136 9.54 -4.93 -5.37
N GLN A 137 8.56 -4.12 -4.93
CA GLN A 137 8.64 -2.66 -5.02
C GLN A 137 9.80 -2.10 -4.17
N LYS A 138 10.05 -2.66 -2.97
CA LYS A 138 11.19 -2.26 -2.13
C LYS A 138 12.52 -2.36 -2.85
N HIS A 139 12.75 -3.42 -3.62
CA HIS A 139 13.98 -3.57 -4.40
C HIS A 139 14.11 -2.50 -5.49
N VAL A 140 13.01 -2.13 -6.14
CA VAL A 140 12.98 -1.06 -7.15
C VAL A 140 13.26 0.29 -6.50
N LYS A 141 12.60 0.59 -5.38
CA LYS A 141 12.79 1.82 -4.60
C LYS A 141 14.22 1.96 -4.10
N ALA A 142 14.81 0.90 -3.55
CA ALA A 142 16.20 0.88 -3.09
C ALA A 142 17.19 1.16 -4.23
N ARG A 143 16.97 0.55 -5.41
CA ARG A 143 17.80 0.79 -6.60
C ARG A 143 17.66 2.22 -7.13
N ALA A 144 16.45 2.78 -7.09
CA ALA A 144 16.22 4.18 -7.46
C ALA A 144 16.89 5.15 -6.48
N ALA A 145 16.82 4.87 -5.17
CA ALA A 145 17.45 5.67 -4.12
C ALA A 145 18.98 5.69 -4.22
N LEU A 146 19.61 4.53 -4.45
CA LEU A 146 21.06 4.43 -4.68
C LEU A 146 21.48 5.25 -5.89
N GLY A 147 20.75 5.12 -7.00
CA GLY A 147 21.01 5.92 -8.17
C GLY A 147 20.91 7.43 -7.88
N ILE A 148 19.90 7.88 -7.13
CA ILE A 148 19.68 9.30 -6.80
C ILE A 148 20.83 9.87 -5.95
N ASN A 149 21.47 9.04 -5.11
CA ASN A 149 22.54 9.43 -4.18
C ASN A 149 23.97 9.33 -4.74
N ASP A 150 24.20 8.73 -5.90
CA ASP A 150 25.53 8.62 -6.52
C ASP A 150 26.02 9.96 -7.16
N MET A 151 25.86 11.07 -6.43
CA MET A 151 26.46 12.39 -6.73
C MET A 151 27.27 12.88 -5.54
#